data_AF-A0A7X8QP07-F1
#
_entry.id   AF-A0A7X8QP07-F1
#
_cell.length_a   1.000
_cell.length_b   1.000
_cell.length_c   1.000
_cell.angle_alpha   90.00
_cell.angle_beta   90.00
_cell.angle_gamma   90.00
#
_symmetry.space_group_name_H-M   'P 1'
#
loop_
_entity.id
_entity.type
_entity.pdbx_description
1 polymer ?
#
loop_
_entity_poly.entity_id
_entity_poly.type
_entity_poly.pdbx_seq_one_letter_code
_entity_poly.pdbx_strand_id
1 'polypeptide(L)'
;MYTMNDKISIRQAKVLLILDMLSAGVLILPRTAVEMGQQDGWVLVIGGTLFAFVYGWFIARLVQRFSQETFVDFAGKIVTKPIGMVLNFLFLLFLLTSASFEVRIFGELLKQVLLPKTPIEVIIISMLLICGYITRKGYECRGRVGEILFFVSIGPLLLILLFALPNVEIS
;
A
#
# COMPACT_ATOMS: atom_id res chain seq x y z
N MET A 1 22.09 -13.94 -6.61
CA MET A 1 20.90 -14.80 -6.49
C MET A 1 20.93 -15.38 -5.10
N TYR A 2 20.06 -14.93 -4.20
CA TYR A 2 20.11 -15.37 -2.79
C TYR A 2 19.40 -16.71 -2.67
N THR A 3 20.11 -17.73 -2.18
CA THR A 3 19.61 -19.11 -2.02
C THR A 3 18.59 -19.24 -0.86
N MET A 4 18.31 -18.13 -0.15
CA MET A 4 17.38 -18.04 0.98
C MET A 4 16.21 -17.12 0.59
N ASN A 5 15.03 -17.70 0.40
CA ASN A 5 13.83 -17.13 -0.22
C ASN A 5 13.08 -16.05 0.62
N ASP A 6 13.75 -15.49 1.64
CA ASP A 6 13.18 -14.61 2.66
C ASP A 6 13.78 -13.19 2.66
N LYS A 7 14.71 -12.89 1.75
CA LYS A 7 15.34 -11.57 1.63
C LYS A 7 15.08 -10.97 0.26
N ILE A 8 14.74 -9.69 0.24
CA ILE A 8 14.53 -8.89 -0.97
C ILE A 8 15.64 -7.86 -1.12
N SER A 9 15.96 -7.50 -2.37
CA SER A 9 16.89 -6.40 -2.66
C SER A 9 16.31 -5.07 -2.18
N ILE A 10 17.17 -4.10 -1.85
CA ILE A 10 16.76 -2.71 -1.55
C ILE A 10 15.91 -2.14 -2.69
N ARG A 11 16.23 -2.49 -3.95
CA ARG A 11 15.43 -2.08 -5.11
C ARG A 11 14.02 -2.66 -5.06
N GLN A 12 13.90 -3.96 -4.78
CA GLN A 12 12.60 -4.64 -4.68
C GLN A 12 11.78 -4.11 -3.49
N ALA A 13 12.43 -3.84 -2.36
CA ALA A 13 11.78 -3.21 -1.21
C ALA A 13 11.22 -1.82 -1.56
N LYS A 14 12.02 -0.96 -2.23
CA LYS A 14 11.57 0.35 -2.69
C LYS A 14 10.38 0.24 -3.66
N VAL A 15 10.46 -0.67 -4.62
CA VAL A 15 9.39 -0.89 -5.59
C VAL A 15 8.09 -1.34 -4.90
N LEU A 16 8.18 -2.28 -3.95
CA LEU A 16 7.01 -2.72 -3.19
C LEU A 16 6.41 -1.58 -2.36
N LEU A 17 7.23 -0.76 -1.70
CA LEU A 17 6.73 0.41 -0.98
C LEU A 17 6.01 1.40 -1.90
N ILE A 18 6.57 1.67 -3.10
CA ILE A 18 5.91 2.55 -4.07
C ILE A 18 4.58 1.95 -4.51
N LEU A 19 4.52 0.65 -4.83
CA LEU A 19 3.28 -0.02 -5.22
C LEU A 19 2.22 -0.03 -4.12
N ASP A 20 2.60 -0.30 -2.87
CA ASP A 20 1.69 -0.28 -1.73
C ASP A 20 1.13 1.15 -1.51
N MET A 21 1.96 2.20 -1.74
CA MET A 21 1.51 3.60 -1.71
C MET A 21 0.60 3.96 -2.90
N LEU A 22 0.83 3.36 -4.08
CA LEU A 22 0.05 3.57 -5.29
C LEU A 22 -1.30 2.84 -5.32
N SER A 23 -1.67 2.16 -4.23
CA SER A 23 -2.95 1.45 -4.08
C SER A 23 -4.17 2.38 -4.22
N ALA A 24 -5.37 1.86 -3.94
CA ALA A 24 -6.66 2.56 -4.14
C ALA A 24 -6.71 4.01 -3.60
N GLY A 25 -5.87 4.33 -2.59
CA GLY A 25 -5.70 5.69 -2.10
C GLY A 25 -5.34 6.73 -3.17
N VAL A 26 -4.56 6.38 -4.20
CA VAL A 26 -4.17 7.34 -5.26
C VAL A 26 -5.33 7.76 -6.15
N LEU A 27 -6.37 6.93 -6.29
CA LEU A 27 -7.56 7.31 -7.06
C LEU A 27 -8.53 8.16 -6.23
N ILE A 28 -8.59 7.94 -4.91
CA ILE A 28 -9.51 8.62 -4.01
C ILE A 28 -8.97 9.98 -3.59
N LEU A 29 -7.66 10.08 -3.29
CA LEU A 29 -7.02 11.28 -2.75
C LEU A 29 -7.19 12.53 -3.63
N PRO A 30 -6.94 12.50 -4.96
CA PRO A 30 -7.09 13.68 -5.81
C PRO A 30 -8.54 14.15 -5.86
N ARG A 31 -9.49 13.20 -5.89
CA ARG A 31 -10.92 13.49 -5.91
C ARG A 31 -11.34 14.20 -4.62
N THR A 32 -10.97 13.65 -3.45
CA THR A 32 -11.30 14.27 -2.16
C THR A 32 -10.59 15.62 -1.99
N ALA A 33 -9.36 15.76 -2.49
CA ALA A 33 -8.63 17.02 -2.44
C ALA A 33 -9.32 18.12 -3.27
N VAL A 34 -9.85 17.80 -4.46
CA VAL A 34 -10.64 18.73 -5.27
C VAL A 34 -12.02 19.00 -4.65
N GLU A 35 -12.68 18.00 -4.08
CA GLU A 35 -13.96 18.20 -3.40
C GLU A 35 -13.84 19.18 -2.20
N MET A 36 -12.70 19.19 -1.51
CA MET A 36 -12.45 20.09 -0.36
C MET A 36 -11.80 21.42 -0.75
N GLY A 37 -10.79 21.38 -1.63
CA GLY A 37 -9.96 22.54 -1.99
C GLY A 37 -10.28 23.15 -3.35
N GLN A 38 -11.26 22.60 -4.09
CA GLN A 38 -11.60 22.99 -5.46
C GLN A 38 -10.34 23.09 -6.34
N GLN A 39 -10.07 24.26 -6.89
CA GLN A 39 -8.93 24.54 -7.76
C GLN A 39 -7.58 24.50 -7.01
N ASP A 40 -7.59 24.73 -5.69
CA ASP A 40 -6.40 24.70 -4.81
C ASP A 40 -6.20 23.33 -4.13
N GLY A 41 -6.96 22.30 -4.53
CA GLY A 41 -6.84 20.95 -3.97
C GLY A 41 -5.42 20.37 -4.05
N TRP A 42 -4.62 20.79 -5.05
CA TRP A 42 -3.23 20.36 -5.19
C TRP A 42 -2.35 20.81 -4.00
N VAL A 43 -2.66 21.94 -3.36
CA VAL A 43 -1.93 22.43 -2.18
C VAL A 43 -2.16 21.49 -0.98
N LEU A 44 -3.38 20.97 -0.82
CA LEU A 44 -3.72 19.99 0.22
C LEU A 44 -2.92 18.69 0.02
N VAL A 45 -2.77 18.25 -1.22
CA VAL A 45 -1.96 17.05 -1.56
C VAL A 45 -0.48 17.27 -1.23
N ILE A 46 0.08 18.44 -1.54
CA ILE A 46 1.47 18.77 -1.19
C ILE A 46 1.64 18.80 0.34
N GLY A 47 0.73 19.44 1.07
CA GLY A 47 0.76 19.48 2.53
C GLY A 47 0.70 18.08 3.16
N GLY A 48 -0.22 17.23 2.69
CA GLY A 48 -0.32 15.83 3.13
C GLY A 48 0.95 15.02 2.82
N THR A 49 1.55 15.25 1.65
CA THR A 49 2.80 14.60 1.25
C THR A 49 3.96 14.98 2.17
N LEU A 50 4.07 16.27 2.53
CA LEU A 50 5.11 16.73 3.45
C LEU A 50 4.96 16.08 4.83
N PHE A 51 3.73 16.02 5.35
CA PHE A 51 3.44 15.35 6.62
C PHE A 51 3.79 13.85 6.58
N ALA A 52 3.41 13.16 5.50
CA ALA A 52 3.75 11.76 5.29
C ALA A 52 5.26 11.53 5.23
N PHE A 53 6.02 12.45 4.62
CA PHE A 53 7.48 12.37 4.55
C PHE A 53 8.13 12.49 5.93
N VAL A 54 7.69 13.47 6.74
CA VAL A 54 8.17 13.64 8.12
C VAL A 54 7.85 12.41 8.95
N TYR A 55 6.62 11.90 8.87
CA TYR A 55 6.20 10.69 9.57
C TYR A 55 7.03 9.46 9.14
N GLY A 56 7.23 9.26 7.84
CA GLY A 56 8.05 8.19 7.30
C GLY A 56 9.52 8.27 7.75
N TRP A 57 10.07 9.48 7.85
CA TRP A 57 11.42 9.70 8.39
C TRP A 57 11.54 9.28 9.86
N PHE A 58 10.55 9.62 10.70
CA PHE A 58 10.51 9.18 12.09
C PHE A 58 10.45 7.65 12.22
N ILE A 59 9.58 6.99 11.45
CA ILE A 59 9.50 5.52 11.43
C ILE A 59 10.83 4.92 10.98
N ALA A 60 11.43 5.43 9.90
CA ALA A 60 12.68 4.91 9.39
C ALA A 60 13.81 5.02 10.42
N ARG A 61 13.92 6.15 11.14
CA ARG A 61 14.87 6.33 12.23
C ARG A 61 14.62 5.37 13.38
N LEU A 62 13.36 5.12 13.71
CA LEU A 62 12.99 4.19 14.78
C LEU A 62 13.38 2.75 14.42
N VAL A 63 13.01 2.30 13.22
CA VAL A 63 13.31 0.94 12.74
C VAL A 63 14.81 0.70 12.61
N GLN A 64 15.59 1.71 12.18
CA GLN A 64 17.06 1.59 12.13
C GLN A 64 17.68 1.37 13.51
N ARG A 65 17.10 1.96 14.57
CA ARG A 65 17.56 1.78 15.96
C ARG A 65 17.28 0.36 16.49
N PHE A 66 16.26 -0.31 15.95
CA PHE A 66 15.83 -1.66 16.31
C PHE A 66 15.94 -2.64 15.13
N SER A 67 17.03 -2.53 14.35
CA SER A 67 17.18 -3.15 13.02
C SER A 67 17.09 -4.68 12.94
N GLN A 68 17.12 -5.39 14.07
CA GLN A 68 17.02 -6.85 14.16
C GLN A 68 15.73 -7.32 14.85
N GLU A 69 14.82 -6.41 15.17
CA GLU A 69 13.64 -6.66 16.00
C GLU A 69 12.36 -6.34 15.23
N THR A 70 11.31 -7.13 15.44
CA THR A 70 10.01 -6.84 14.86
C THR A 70 9.32 -5.72 15.63
N PHE A 71 8.29 -5.11 15.04
CA PHE A 71 7.43 -4.14 15.74
C PHE A 71 6.95 -4.67 17.09
N VAL A 72 6.57 -5.95 17.12
CA VAL A 72 6.08 -6.64 18.33
C VAL A 72 7.13 -6.67 19.43
N ASP A 73 8.40 -6.87 19.05
CA ASP A 73 9.53 -7.01 19.96
C ASP A 73 9.97 -5.65 20.54
N PHE A 74 10.12 -4.63 19.68
CA PHE A 74 10.61 -3.34 20.13
C PHE A 74 9.52 -2.49 20.79
N ALA A 75 8.24 -2.69 20.47
CA ALA A 75 7.14 -1.95 21.10
C ALA A 75 7.12 -2.12 22.63
N GLY A 76 7.37 -3.35 23.12
CA GLY A 76 7.48 -3.64 24.55
C GLY A 76 8.80 -3.20 25.20
N LYS A 77 9.79 -2.77 24.42
CA LYS A 77 11.05 -2.18 24.91
C LYS A 77 10.98 -0.66 25.01
N ILE A 78 10.23 -0.03 24.10
CA ILE A 78 10.00 1.41 24.12
C ILE A 78 8.96 1.77 25.18
N VAL A 79 7.89 0.97 25.28
CA VAL A 79 6.78 1.21 26.20
C VAL A 79 6.70 0.05 27.19
N THR A 80 6.25 0.31 28.43
CA THR A 80 6.14 -0.73 29.47
C THR A 80 5.35 -1.95 28.96
N LYS A 81 5.75 -3.16 29.38
CA LYS A 81 5.18 -4.44 28.92
C LYS A 81 3.64 -4.48 28.73
N PRO A 82 2.80 -4.02 29.68
CA PRO A 82 1.35 -4.04 29.49
C PRO A 82 0.88 -3.14 28.35
N ILE A 83 1.48 -1.96 28.19
CA ILE A 83 1.12 -1.03 27.11
C ILE A 83 1.63 -1.56 25.77
N GLY A 84 2.83 -2.16 25.74
CA GLY A 84 3.35 -2.84 24.54
C GLY A 84 2.42 -3.95 24.04
N MET A 85 1.82 -4.75 24.93
CA MET A 85 0.83 -5.77 24.55
C MET A 85 -0.42 -5.15 23.91
N VAL A 86 -0.95 -4.07 24.49
CA VAL A 86 -2.11 -3.36 23.92
C VAL A 86 -1.77 -2.80 22.54
N LEU A 87 -0.59 -2.19 22.37
CA LEU A 87 -0.15 -1.67 21.08
C LEU A 87 0.00 -2.77 20.03
N ASN A 88 0.55 -3.92 20.40
CA ASN A 88 0.67 -5.07 19.50
C ASN A 88 -0.70 -5.61 19.07
N PHE A 89 -1.66 -5.66 20.00
CA PHE A 89 -3.03 -6.06 19.69
C PHE A 89 -3.73 -5.06 18.75
N LEU A 90 -3.59 -3.75 19.01
CA LEU A 90 -4.12 -2.70 18.13
C LEU A 90 -3.48 -2.75 16.74
N PHE A 91 -2.17 -3.02 16.67
CA PHE A 91 -1.47 -3.17 15.39
C PHE A 91 -1.97 -4.39 14.61
N LEU A 92 -2.21 -5.52 15.28
CA LEU A 92 -2.82 -6.70 14.64
C LEU A 92 -4.22 -6.38 14.10
N LEU A 93 -5.06 -5.71 14.89
CA LEU A 93 -6.41 -5.31 14.47
C LEU A 93 -6.36 -4.36 13.27
N PHE A 94 -5.40 -3.42 13.27
CA PHE A 94 -5.14 -2.53 12.14
C PHE A 94 -4.78 -3.31 10.88
N LEU A 95 -3.87 -4.28 10.97
CA LEU A 95 -3.49 -5.11 9.82
C LEU A 95 -4.68 -5.93 9.28
N LEU A 96 -5.49 -6.53 10.16
CA LEU A 96 -6.66 -7.31 9.77
C LEU A 96 -7.73 -6.45 9.10
N THR A 97 -8.00 -5.27 9.65
CA THR A 97 -8.99 -4.34 9.11
C THR A 97 -8.55 -3.79 7.77
N SER A 98 -7.28 -3.38 7.65
CA SER A 98 -6.70 -2.90 6.40
C SER A 98 -6.74 -3.97 5.31
N ALA A 99 -6.34 -5.21 5.61
CA ALA A 99 -6.42 -6.31 4.66
C ALA A 99 -7.86 -6.60 4.21
N SER A 100 -8.82 -6.57 5.14
CA SER A 100 -10.24 -6.76 4.84
C SER A 100 -10.78 -5.65 3.93
N PHE A 101 -10.39 -4.41 4.20
CA PHE A 101 -10.77 -3.24 3.42
C PHE A 101 -10.21 -3.30 2.00
N GLU A 102 -8.93 -3.65 1.84
CA GLU A 102 -8.32 -3.81 0.52
C GLU A 102 -8.99 -4.92 -0.30
N VAL A 103 -9.19 -6.10 0.28
CA VAL A 103 -9.86 -7.21 -0.40
C VAL A 103 -11.28 -6.82 -0.81
N ARG A 104 -11.99 -6.05 0.03
CA ARG A 104 -13.33 -5.56 -0.28
C ARG A 104 -13.33 -4.58 -1.46
N ILE A 105 -12.45 -3.58 -1.43
CA ILE A 105 -12.34 -2.59 -2.51
C ILE A 105 -11.99 -3.29 -3.83
N PHE A 106 -10.94 -4.10 -3.83
CA PHE A 106 -10.53 -4.80 -5.05
C PHE A 106 -11.60 -5.78 -5.54
N GLY A 107 -12.31 -6.48 -4.64
CA GLY A 107 -13.43 -7.34 -5.00
C GLY A 107 -14.57 -6.59 -5.67
N GLU A 108 -14.92 -5.40 -5.17
CA GLU A 108 -15.94 -4.53 -5.78
C GLU A 108 -15.49 -4.00 -7.15
N LEU A 109 -14.23 -3.56 -7.27
CA LEU A 109 -13.66 -3.13 -8.54
C LEU A 109 -13.69 -4.25 -9.60
N LEU A 110 -13.26 -5.46 -9.24
CA LEU A 110 -13.30 -6.62 -10.14
C LEU A 110 -14.72 -6.98 -10.55
N LYS A 111 -15.68 -6.92 -9.62
CA LYS A 111 -17.09 -7.16 -9.92
C LYS A 111 -17.62 -6.12 -10.92
N GLN A 112 -17.32 -4.84 -10.71
CA GLN A 112 -17.82 -3.77 -11.59
C GLN A 112 -17.22 -3.80 -12.99
N VAL A 113 -15.91 -4.08 -13.10
CA VAL A 113 -15.17 -3.95 -14.37
C VAL A 113 -15.10 -5.27 -15.15
N LEU A 114 -14.94 -6.41 -14.48
CA LEU A 114 -14.61 -7.69 -15.13
C LEU A 114 -15.69 -8.76 -14.96
N LEU A 115 -16.29 -8.86 -13.77
CA LEU A 115 -17.17 -9.97 -13.38
C LEU A 115 -18.55 -9.50 -12.87
N PRO A 116 -19.32 -8.75 -13.66
CA PRO A 116 -20.57 -8.11 -13.19
C PRO A 116 -21.64 -9.10 -12.75
N LYS A 117 -21.62 -10.31 -13.31
CA LYS A 117 -22.59 -11.38 -13.01
C LYS A 117 -22.19 -12.27 -11.84
N THR A 118 -20.96 -12.16 -11.34
CA THR A 118 -20.45 -13.05 -10.30
C THR A 118 -20.75 -12.47 -8.91
N PRO A 119 -21.24 -13.28 -7.96
CA PRO A 119 -21.40 -12.85 -6.57
C PRO A 119 -20.05 -12.44 -5.95
N ILE A 120 -20.08 -11.44 -5.08
CA ILE A 120 -18.85 -10.82 -4.54
C ILE A 120 -18.08 -11.78 -3.63
N GLU A 121 -18.81 -12.66 -2.94
CA GLU A 121 -18.27 -13.66 -2.04
C GLU A 121 -17.32 -14.62 -2.77
N VAL A 122 -17.70 -15.05 -3.99
CA VAL A 122 -16.88 -15.94 -4.81
C VAL A 122 -15.60 -15.25 -5.28
N ILE A 123 -15.70 -13.97 -5.66
CA ILE A 123 -14.54 -13.15 -6.05
C ILE A 123 -13.58 -13.04 -4.86
N ILE A 124 -14.08 -12.65 -3.68
CA ILE A 124 -13.27 -12.49 -2.47
C ILE A 124 -12.59 -13.81 -2.06
N ILE A 125 -13.32 -14.92 -2.02
CA ILE A 125 -12.75 -16.23 -1.66
C ILE A 125 -11.63 -16.62 -2.64
N SER A 126 -11.86 -16.44 -3.94
CA SER A 126 -10.86 -16.75 -4.96
C SER A 126 -9.58 -15.91 -4.80
N MET A 127 -9.72 -14.62 -4.49
CA MET A 127 -8.59 -13.74 -4.21
C MET A 127 -7.82 -14.17 -2.97
N LEU A 128 -8.52 -14.48 -1.87
CA LEU A 128 -7.88 -14.95 -0.64
C LEU A 128 -7.11 -16.25 -0.85
N LEU A 129 -7.62 -17.19 -1.65
CA LEU A 129 -6.91 -18.42 -2.01
C LEU A 129 -5.61 -18.11 -2.77
N ILE A 130 -5.64 -17.19 -3.73
CA ILE A 130 -4.46 -16.76 -4.48
C ILE A 130 -3.45 -16.08 -3.55
N CYS A 131 -3.88 -15.17 -2.68
CA CYS A 131 -3.03 -14.52 -1.67
C CYS A 131 -2.38 -15.54 -0.73
N GLY A 132 -3.13 -16.53 -0.27
CA GLY A 132 -2.62 -17.63 0.55
C GLY A 132 -1.57 -18.49 -0.18
N TYR A 133 -1.75 -18.73 -1.48
CA TYR A 133 -0.75 -19.43 -2.28
C TYR A 133 0.53 -18.61 -2.48
N ILE A 134 0.41 -17.31 -2.75
CA ILE A 134 1.56 -16.42 -2.99
C ILE A 134 2.38 -16.24 -1.71
N THR A 135 1.73 -16.07 -0.56
CA THR A 135 2.44 -15.91 0.73
C THR A 135 3.30 -17.12 1.08
N ARG A 136 2.91 -18.33 0.66
CA ARG A 136 3.74 -19.54 0.82
C ARG A 136 5.03 -19.55 -0.03
N LYS A 137 5.12 -18.72 -1.08
CA LYS A 137 6.29 -18.66 -1.97
C LYS A 137 7.39 -17.72 -1.47
N GLY A 138 7.21 -17.07 -0.32
CA GLY A 138 8.21 -16.19 0.29
C GLY A 138 8.24 -14.77 -0.29
N TYR A 139 9.05 -13.91 0.33
CA TYR A 139 9.13 -12.49 0.00
C TYR A 139 9.82 -12.21 -1.34
N GLU A 140 10.73 -13.09 -1.78
CA GLU A 140 11.42 -12.91 -3.05
C GLU A 140 10.47 -12.99 -4.24
N CYS A 141 9.48 -13.90 -4.19
CA CYS A 141 8.45 -14.00 -5.23
C CYS A 141 7.64 -12.70 -5.32
N ARG A 142 7.22 -12.15 -4.18
CA ARG A 142 6.51 -10.86 -4.12
C ARG A 142 7.37 -9.73 -4.69
N GLY A 143 8.66 -9.66 -4.34
CA GLY A 143 9.59 -8.65 -4.85
C GLY A 143 9.75 -8.66 -6.37
N ARG A 144 9.91 -9.85 -6.96
CA ARG A 144 10.03 -10.01 -8.43
C ARG A 144 8.74 -9.64 -9.16
N VAL A 145 7.59 -10.07 -8.62
CA VAL A 145 6.28 -9.71 -9.17
C VAL A 145 6.04 -8.20 -9.06
N GLY A 146 6.46 -7.58 -7.94
CA GLY A 146 6.40 -6.14 -7.74
C GLY A 146 7.18 -5.36 -8.82
N GLU A 147 8.39 -5.80 -9.18
CA GLU A 147 9.15 -5.15 -10.26
C GLU A 147 8.41 -5.18 -11.60
N ILE A 148 7.75 -6.29 -11.94
CA ILE A 148 6.93 -6.39 -13.14
C ILE A 148 5.71 -5.47 -13.05
N LEU A 149 4.98 -5.54 -11.92
CA LEU A 149 3.79 -4.72 -11.68
C LEU A 149 4.08 -3.23 -11.70
N PHE A 150 5.27 -2.81 -11.27
CA PHE A 150 5.70 -1.41 -11.30
C PHE A 150 5.67 -0.84 -12.72
N PHE A 151 6.28 -1.54 -13.67
CA PHE A 151 6.28 -1.10 -15.08
C PHE A 151 4.88 -1.16 -15.69
N VAL A 152 4.12 -2.22 -15.37
CA VAL A 152 2.75 -2.41 -15.87
C VAL A 152 1.78 -1.37 -15.30
N SER A 153 1.99 -0.87 -14.08
CA SER A 153 1.10 0.10 -13.44
C SER A 153 1.47 1.54 -13.78
N ILE A 154 2.77 1.88 -13.74
CA ILE A 154 3.23 3.26 -13.96
C ILE A 154 3.19 3.64 -15.45
N GLY A 155 3.49 2.70 -16.36
CA GLY A 155 3.47 2.97 -17.80
C GLY A 155 2.12 3.54 -18.26
N PRO A 156 0.99 2.83 -18.06
CA PRO A 156 -0.34 3.32 -18.38
C PRO A 156 -0.72 4.59 -17.63
N LEU A 157 -0.37 4.70 -16.33
CA LEU A 157 -0.67 5.90 -15.54
C LEU A 157 -0.02 7.16 -16.14
N LEU A 158 1.26 7.09 -16.51
CA LEU A 158 1.97 8.21 -17.15
C LEU A 158 1.37 8.54 -18.53
N LEU A 159 0.96 7.54 -19.30
CA LEU A 159 0.30 7.77 -20.58
C LEU A 159 -1.04 8.48 -20.40
N ILE A 160 -1.86 8.06 -19.43
CA ILE A 160 -3.14 8.71 -19.12
C ILE A 160 -2.90 10.17 -18.71
N LEU A 161 -1.93 10.43 -17.82
CA LEU A 161 -1.59 11.80 -17.41
C LEU A 161 -1.12 12.65 -18.60
N LEU A 162 -0.28 12.10 -19.47
CA LEU A 162 0.20 12.79 -20.68
C LEU A 162 -0.96 13.15 -21.62
N PHE A 163 -1.88 12.22 -21.87
CA PHE A 163 -3.08 12.46 -22.68
C PHE A 163 -4.12 13.36 -22.00
N ALA A 164 -4.06 13.50 -20.67
CA ALA A 164 -4.94 14.39 -19.93
C ALA A 164 -4.47 15.85 -19.93
N LEU A 165 -3.17 16.13 -20.17
CA LEU A 165 -2.62 17.50 -20.22
C LEU A 165 -3.38 18.47 -21.14
N PRO A 166 -3.81 18.07 -22.36
CA PRO A 166 -4.57 18.97 -23.24
C PRO A 166 -5.95 19.37 -22.71
N ASN A 167 -6.52 18.60 -21.76
CA ASN A 167 -7.83 18.87 -21.16
C ASN A 167 -7.71 19.71 -19.88
N VAL A 168 -6.51 20.17 -19.51
CA VAL A 168 -6.31 21.05 -18.36
C VAL A 168 -6.65 22.48 -18.78
N GLU A 169 -7.83 22.94 -18.38
CA GLU A 169 -8.18 24.36 -18.48
C GLU A 169 -7.38 25.14 -17.44
N ILE A 170 -6.34 25.84 -17.90
CA ILE A 170 -5.55 26.76 -17.08
C ILE A 170 -6.35 28.06 -16.99
N SER A 171 -7.23 28.17 -15.99
CA SER A 171 -7.93 29.42 -15.67
C SER A 171 -7.22 30.20 -14.56
#